data_AF-A0AAE7NNE9-F1
#
_entry.id   AF-A0AAE7NNE9-F1
#
_cell.length_a   1.000
_cell.length_b   1.000
_cell.length_c   1.000
_cell.angle_alpha   90.00
_cell.angle_beta   90.00
_cell.angle_gamma   90.00
#
_symmetry.space_group_name_H-M   'P 1'
#
loop_
_entity.id
_entity.type
_entity.pdbx_description
1 polymer ?
#
loop_
_entity_poly.entity_id
_entity_poly.type
_entity_poly.pdbx_seq_one_letter_code
_entity_poly.pdbx_strand_id
1 'polypeptide(L)'
;MRADLDVPYIVDLIAGVTADQAASPPADQHLQTQPPNAHCSRSDDVPYEPSAEIKKAMLAAAYAEQMIERLAALQNEEVIRYTGISRAELGLRVWNAPLGEVAGRLGLKKHVLARICRLYEVPTPPKGYFRISFAHRPVRWTRIVGGA
;
A
#
# COMPACT_ATOMS: atom_id res chain seq x y z
N MET A 1 38.69 20.37 1.86
CA MET A 1 37.32 20.83 2.18
C MET A 1 36.36 19.67 1.93
N ARG A 2 36.12 18.87 2.98
CA ARG A 2 35.19 17.74 2.97
C ARG A 2 33.86 18.25 3.50
N ALA A 3 32.82 18.15 2.69
CA ALA A 3 31.45 18.39 3.12
C ALA A 3 30.92 17.06 3.69
N ASP A 4 30.88 16.98 5.01
CA ASP A 4 30.03 16.05 5.75
C ASP A 4 28.57 16.52 5.56
N LEU A 5 27.84 15.81 4.71
CA LEU A 5 26.38 15.85 4.71
C LEU A 5 25.91 14.55 5.37
N ASP A 6 25.95 14.59 6.69
CA ASP A 6 25.25 13.66 7.56
C ASP A 6 23.74 13.91 7.36
N VAL A 7 23.04 12.95 6.77
CA VAL A 7 21.58 12.97 6.66
C VAL A 7 21.04 11.79 7.47
N PRO A 8 20.88 11.94 8.79
CA PRO A 8 19.98 11.10 9.55
C PRO A 8 18.61 11.78 9.64
N TYR A 9 17.56 10.98 9.85
CA TYR A 9 16.22 11.43 10.31
C TYR A 9 15.25 12.08 9.30
N ILE A 10 14.64 11.25 8.44
CA ILE A 10 13.19 11.34 8.17
C ILE A 10 12.63 9.92 8.18
N VAL A 11 12.65 9.31 9.36
CA VAL A 11 11.80 8.17 9.72
C VAL A 11 11.50 8.41 11.19
N ASP A 12 10.42 9.13 11.47
CA ASP A 12 9.69 9.14 12.75
C ASP A 12 8.56 10.16 12.65
N LEU A 13 7.51 9.81 11.90
CA LEU A 13 6.22 10.50 11.95
C LEU A 13 5.06 9.49 11.88
N ILE A 14 5.17 8.41 12.65
CA ILE A 14 4.05 7.48 12.93
C ILE A 14 4.14 7.01 14.39
N ALA A 15 4.30 7.94 15.32
CA ALA A 15 4.18 7.69 16.76
C ALA A 15 3.33 8.81 17.36
N GLY A 16 2.02 8.70 17.18
CA GLY A 16 1.10 9.76 17.58
C GLY A 16 -0.38 9.39 17.49
N VAL A 17 -0.75 8.15 17.83
CA VAL A 17 -2.12 7.80 18.22
C VAL A 17 -2.01 6.84 19.41
N THR A 18 -1.58 7.37 20.56
CA THR A 18 -1.85 6.73 21.84
C THR A 18 -3.30 7.02 22.20
N ALA A 19 -4.08 5.96 22.24
CA ALA A 19 -5.46 5.92 22.68
C ALA A 19 -5.63 6.65 24.03
N ASP A 20 -6.52 7.63 24.04
CA ASP A 20 -7.01 8.25 25.26
C ASP A 20 -7.97 7.26 25.93
N GLN A 21 -7.59 6.81 27.12
CA GLN A 21 -8.27 5.80 27.91
C GLN A 21 -9.25 6.52 28.84
N ALA A 22 -10.44 6.84 28.33
CA ALA A 22 -11.53 7.38 29.12
C ALA A 22 -12.31 6.24 29.81
N ALA A 23 -12.02 6.07 31.10
CA ALA A 23 -12.91 5.70 32.21
C ALA A 23 -14.15 4.81 31.91
N SER A 24 -14.14 3.60 32.48
CA SER A 24 -15.35 2.81 32.74
C SER A 24 -16.31 3.55 33.70
N PRO A 25 -17.62 3.32 33.55
CA PRO A 25 -18.44 2.97 34.71
C PRO A 25 -19.23 1.65 34.49
N PRO A 26 -19.63 0.97 35.57
CA PRO A 26 -20.15 -0.40 35.51
C PRO A 26 -21.66 -0.41 35.30
N ALA A 27 -22.16 -1.34 34.49
CA ALA A 27 -23.50 -1.89 34.63
C ALA A 27 -23.62 -3.21 33.86
N ASP A 28 -23.74 -4.29 34.60
CA ASP A 28 -24.34 -5.55 34.15
C ASP A 28 -25.65 -5.28 33.43
N GLN A 29 -25.70 -5.45 32.10
CA GLN A 29 -26.97 -5.61 31.38
C GLN A 29 -26.85 -6.69 30.30
N HIS A 30 -27.08 -7.91 30.79
CA HIS A 30 -27.97 -8.89 30.19
C HIS A 30 -27.69 -9.32 28.74
N LEU A 31 -27.04 -10.48 28.63
CA LEU A 31 -27.08 -11.36 27.47
C LEU A 31 -28.55 -11.69 27.14
N GLN A 32 -29.16 -10.93 26.23
CA GLN A 32 -30.47 -11.27 25.66
C GLN A 32 -30.25 -12.08 24.38
N THR A 33 -30.04 -13.37 24.56
CA THR A 33 -30.21 -14.36 23.48
C THR A 33 -31.69 -14.34 23.09
N GLN A 34 -32.02 -13.76 21.93
CA GLN A 34 -33.35 -13.93 21.35
C GLN A 34 -33.48 -15.33 20.71
N PRO A 35 -34.59 -16.06 20.95
CA PRO A 35 -34.84 -17.37 20.36
C PRO A 35 -35.18 -17.26 18.84
N PRO A 36 -35.06 -18.36 18.07
CA PRO A 36 -35.31 -18.34 16.62
C PRO A 36 -36.82 -18.31 16.34
N ASN A 37 -37.41 -17.12 16.33
CA ASN A 37 -38.79 -16.92 15.89
C ASN A 37 -38.83 -16.59 14.40
N ALA A 38 -39.25 -17.59 13.62
CA ALA A 38 -39.64 -17.45 12.23
C ALA A 38 -40.95 -16.66 12.12
N HIS A 39 -40.92 -15.50 11.45
CA HIS A 39 -42.02 -14.92 10.64
C HIS A 39 -41.34 -14.05 9.55
N CYS A 40 -41.41 -14.42 8.28
CA CYS A 40 -42.49 -14.18 7.30
C CYS A 40 -42.27 -12.88 6.50
N SER A 41 -42.35 -13.02 5.16
CA SER A 41 -42.38 -11.96 4.13
C SER A 41 -41.09 -11.18 3.88
N ARG A 42 -40.36 -11.60 2.84
CA ARG A 42 -39.45 -10.74 2.06
C ARG A 42 -40.24 -9.52 1.56
N SER A 43 -40.23 -8.43 2.30
CA SER A 43 -40.48 -7.11 1.74
C SER A 43 -39.17 -6.64 1.10
N ASP A 44 -38.85 -7.18 -0.08
CA ASP A 44 -37.61 -6.89 -0.81
C ASP A 44 -37.66 -5.57 -1.61
N ASP A 45 -38.72 -4.75 -1.48
CA ASP A 45 -38.93 -3.55 -2.32
C ASP A 45 -38.97 -2.22 -1.55
N VAL A 46 -38.21 -2.09 -0.47
CA VAL A 46 -37.84 -0.74 0.03
C VAL A 46 -36.45 -0.45 -0.50
N PRO A 47 -36.27 0.51 -1.42
CA PRO A 47 -34.96 0.97 -1.82
C PRO A 47 -34.19 1.35 -0.56
N TYR A 48 -33.15 0.58 -0.23
CA TYR A 48 -32.29 0.89 0.90
C TYR A 48 -31.59 2.20 0.60
N GLU A 49 -32.13 3.29 1.14
CA GLU A 49 -31.50 4.60 1.10
C GLU A 49 -30.46 4.65 2.23
N PRO A 50 -29.14 4.68 1.90
CA PRO A 50 -28.12 4.72 2.94
C PRO A 50 -28.32 5.94 3.85
N SER A 51 -28.11 5.75 5.15
CA SER A 51 -28.14 6.83 6.14
C SER A 51 -27.28 8.02 5.68
N ALA A 52 -27.65 9.25 6.06
CA ALA A 52 -26.93 10.46 5.67
C ALA A 52 -25.42 10.40 6.01
N GLU A 53 -25.07 9.73 7.11
CA GLU A 53 -23.68 9.49 7.50
C GLU A 53 -22.95 8.55 6.52
N ILE A 54 -23.62 7.49 6.07
CA ILE A 54 -23.09 6.55 5.08
C ILE A 54 -22.88 7.27 3.75
N LYS A 55 -23.85 8.07 3.30
CA LYS A 55 -23.71 8.88 2.07
C LYS A 55 -22.52 9.83 2.16
N LYS A 56 -22.35 10.50 3.30
CA LYS A 56 -21.22 11.40 3.56
C LYS A 56 -19.89 10.65 3.52
N ALA A 57 -19.81 9.46 4.14
CA ALA A 57 -18.63 8.62 4.11
C ALA A 57 -18.29 8.14 2.68
N MET A 58 -19.30 7.73 1.91
CA MET A 58 -19.13 7.34 0.50
C MET A 58 -18.57 8.49 -0.34
N LEU A 59 -19.11 9.70 -0.20
CA LEU A 59 -18.61 10.88 -0.92
C LEU A 59 -17.17 11.22 -0.53
N ALA A 60 -16.82 11.11 0.76
CA ALA A 60 -15.45 11.32 1.23
C ALA A 60 -14.47 10.27 0.66
N ALA A 61 -14.88 9.00 0.59
CA ALA A 61 -14.09 7.93 -0.01
C ALA A 61 -13.84 8.18 -1.51
N ALA A 62 -14.88 8.56 -2.25
CA ALA A 62 -14.76 8.88 -3.68
C ALA A 62 -13.79 10.05 -3.93
N TYR A 63 -13.81 11.08 -3.08
CA TYR A 63 -12.85 12.18 -3.19
C TYR A 63 -11.41 11.73 -2.89
N ALA A 64 -11.23 10.88 -1.88
CA ALA A 64 -9.91 10.31 -1.58
C ALA A 64 -9.37 9.47 -2.74
N GLU A 65 -10.21 8.66 -3.38
CA GLU A 65 -9.84 7.88 -4.58
C GLU A 65 -9.37 8.78 -5.72
N GLN A 66 -10.09 9.86 -6.01
CA GLN A 66 -9.69 10.83 -7.04
C GLN A 66 -8.33 11.46 -6.75
N MET A 67 -8.05 11.76 -5.48
CA MET A 67 -6.75 12.29 -5.06
C MET A 67 -5.63 11.27 -5.28
N ILE A 68 -5.85 10.01 -4.91
CA ILE A 68 -4.87 8.93 -5.10
C ILE A 68 -4.56 8.74 -6.58
N GLU A 69 -5.59 8.71 -7.44
CA GLU A 69 -5.42 8.59 -8.88
C GLU A 69 -4.62 9.77 -9.45
N ARG A 70 -4.95 11.00 -9.02
CA ARG A 70 -4.22 12.20 -9.44
C ARG A 70 -2.74 12.13 -9.02
N LEU A 71 -2.44 11.70 -7.81
CA LEU A 71 -1.07 11.52 -7.33
C LEU A 71 -0.32 10.44 -8.12
N ALA A 72 -0.97 9.31 -8.40
CA ALA A 72 -0.39 8.24 -9.20
C ALA A 72 -0.06 8.71 -10.63
N ALA A 73 -0.93 9.53 -11.24
CA ALA A 73 -0.68 10.14 -12.54
C ALA A 73 0.55 11.06 -12.51
N LEU A 74 0.65 11.94 -11.51
CA LEU A 74 1.81 12.83 -11.34
C LEU A 74 3.12 12.05 -11.15
N GLN A 75 3.11 11.00 -10.32
CA GLN A 75 4.27 10.12 -10.17
C GLN A 75 4.69 9.49 -11.50
N ASN A 76 3.73 9.03 -12.30
CA ASN A 76 4.01 8.45 -13.61
C ASN A 76 4.59 9.49 -14.59
N GLU A 77 4.03 10.68 -14.64
CA GLU A 77 4.53 11.79 -15.47
C GLU A 77 5.97 12.18 -15.11
N GLU A 78 6.29 12.25 -13.82
CA GLU A 78 7.65 12.53 -13.36
C GLU A 78 8.62 11.42 -13.76
N VAL A 79 8.26 10.14 -13.59
CA VAL A 79 9.10 9.01 -14.02
C VAL A 79 9.34 9.05 -15.53
N ILE A 80 8.32 9.37 -16.34
CA ILE A 80 8.45 9.53 -17.79
C ILE A 80 9.43 10.67 -18.12
N ARG A 81 9.35 11.79 -17.40
CA ARG A 81 10.28 12.92 -17.59
C ARG A 81 11.74 12.56 -17.34
N TYR A 82 12.04 11.75 -16.33
CA TYR A 82 13.42 11.35 -16.02
C TYR A 82 13.95 10.17 -16.84
N THR A 83 13.09 9.21 -17.18
CA THR A 83 13.52 7.91 -17.75
C THR A 83 13.05 7.68 -19.18
N GLY A 84 12.12 8.49 -19.69
CA GLY A 84 11.49 8.32 -21.00
C GLY A 84 10.47 7.17 -21.07
N ILE A 85 10.19 6.47 -19.98
CA ILE A 85 9.25 5.34 -19.93
C ILE A 85 8.29 5.46 -18.73
N SER A 86 7.17 4.75 -18.78
CA SER A 86 6.17 4.78 -17.70
C SER A 86 6.68 4.10 -16.42
N ARG A 87 6.11 4.48 -15.27
CA ARG A 87 6.41 3.88 -13.96
C ARG A 87 6.22 2.36 -13.96
N ALA A 88 5.17 1.87 -14.62
CA ALA A 88 4.88 0.44 -14.73
C ALA A 88 5.94 -0.29 -15.57
N GLU A 89 6.29 0.27 -16.74
CA GLU A 89 7.31 -0.30 -17.63
C GLU A 89 8.69 -0.31 -16.96
N LEU A 90 9.04 0.75 -16.23
CA LEU A 90 10.27 0.80 -15.46
C LEU A 90 10.32 -0.32 -14.42
N GLY A 91 9.22 -0.56 -13.71
CA GLY A 91 9.07 -1.68 -12.78
C GLY A 91 9.31 -3.01 -13.49
N LEU A 92 8.63 -3.27 -14.61
CA LEU A 92 8.80 -4.51 -15.38
C LEU A 92 10.26 -4.73 -15.78
N ARG A 93 10.96 -3.70 -16.28
CA ARG A 93 12.38 -3.82 -16.65
C ARG A 93 13.28 -4.13 -15.46
N VAL A 94 13.02 -3.48 -14.33
CA VAL A 94 13.76 -3.69 -13.07
C VAL A 94 13.56 -5.10 -12.49
N TRP A 95 12.41 -5.74 -12.76
CA TRP A 95 12.16 -7.13 -12.38
C TRP A 95 12.76 -8.15 -13.34
N ASN A 96 12.94 -7.79 -14.62
CA ASN A 96 13.51 -8.67 -15.64
C ASN A 96 15.04 -8.64 -15.70
N ALA A 97 15.68 -7.51 -15.34
CA ALA A 97 17.12 -7.32 -15.46
C ALA A 97 17.70 -6.55 -14.26
N PRO A 98 18.99 -6.74 -13.92
CA PRO A 98 19.63 -5.99 -12.85
C PRO A 98 19.68 -4.49 -13.16
N LEU A 99 19.52 -3.64 -12.13
CA LEU A 99 19.48 -2.17 -12.27
C LEU A 99 20.65 -1.58 -13.06
N GLY A 100 21.84 -2.19 -13.02
CA GLY A 100 22.99 -1.72 -13.80
C GLY A 100 22.77 -1.82 -15.30
N GLU A 101 22.15 -2.91 -15.75
CA GLU A 101 21.84 -3.14 -17.15
C GLU A 101 20.67 -2.26 -17.61
N VAL A 102 19.61 -2.17 -16.81
CA VAL A 102 18.47 -1.29 -17.10
C VAL A 102 18.92 0.18 -17.18
N ALA A 103 19.76 0.63 -16.25
CA ALA A 103 20.32 1.98 -16.26
C ALA A 103 21.18 2.22 -17.52
N GLY A 104 22.02 1.25 -17.90
CA GLY A 104 22.81 1.32 -19.13
C GLY A 104 21.97 1.49 -20.38
N ARG A 105 20.86 0.75 -20.50
CA ARG A 105 19.92 0.88 -21.64
C ARG A 105 19.21 2.24 -21.69
N LEU A 106 18.99 2.86 -20.54
CA LEU A 106 18.35 4.18 -20.42
C LEU A 106 19.36 5.35 -20.47
N GLY A 107 20.67 5.07 -20.57
CA GLY A 107 21.72 6.10 -20.51
C GLY A 107 21.88 6.75 -19.12
N LEU A 108 21.38 6.11 -18.06
CA LEU A 108 21.43 6.60 -16.69
C LEU A 108 22.51 5.89 -15.88
N LYS A 109 22.97 6.54 -14.81
CA LYS A 109 23.84 5.89 -13.81
C LYS A 109 22.98 5.04 -12.87
N LYS A 110 23.49 3.86 -12.48
CA LYS A 110 22.80 2.92 -11.58
C LYS A 110 22.24 3.57 -10.29
N HIS A 111 23.02 4.44 -9.64
CA HIS A 111 22.59 5.11 -8.41
C HIS A 111 21.49 6.16 -8.63
N VAL A 112 21.47 6.81 -9.81
CA VAL A 112 20.40 7.73 -10.20
C VAL A 112 19.11 6.93 -10.40
N LEU A 113 19.18 5.82 -11.14
CA LEU A 113 18.02 4.95 -11.32
C LEU A 113 17.50 4.41 -9.98
N ALA A 114 18.39 3.96 -9.09
CA ALA A 114 17.99 3.49 -7.76
C ALA A 114 17.30 4.60 -6.93
N ARG A 115 17.74 5.86 -7.06
CA ARG A 115 17.11 7.01 -6.40
C ARG A 115 15.72 7.28 -6.97
N ILE A 116 15.55 7.23 -8.29
CA ILE A 116 14.24 7.37 -8.96
C ILE A 116 13.29 6.28 -8.46
N CYS A 117 13.72 5.00 -8.43
CA CYS A 117 12.89 3.92 -7.94
C CYS A 117 12.44 4.10 -6.48
N ARG A 118 13.32 4.67 -5.62
CA ARG A 118 12.98 4.95 -4.22
C ARG A 118 12.01 6.13 -4.07
N LEU A 119 12.19 7.20 -4.86
CA LEU A 119 11.38 8.41 -4.77
C LEU A 119 9.95 8.20 -5.31
N TYR A 120 9.79 7.43 -6.38
CA TYR A 120 8.50 7.17 -7.01
C TYR A 120 7.92 5.79 -6.67
N GLU A 121 8.43 5.19 -5.59
CA GLU A 121 7.93 3.93 -5.02
C GLU A 121 7.77 2.83 -6.09
N VAL A 122 8.76 2.71 -6.98
CA VAL A 122 8.77 1.66 -8.01
C VAL A 122 9.21 0.36 -7.35
N PRO A 123 8.42 -0.72 -7.47
CA PRO A 123 8.74 -1.99 -6.83
C PRO A 123 10.08 -2.50 -7.37
N THR A 124 11.05 -2.64 -6.47
CA THR A 124 12.42 -3.06 -6.80
C THR A 124 12.69 -4.43 -6.18
N PRO A 125 13.29 -5.40 -6.89
CA PRO A 125 13.56 -6.71 -6.35
C PRO A 125 14.53 -6.63 -5.15
N PRO A 126 14.38 -7.52 -4.16
CA PRO A 126 15.23 -7.53 -2.97
C PRO A 126 16.69 -7.82 -3.33
N LYS A 127 17.60 -7.40 -2.44
CA LYS A 127 19.03 -7.68 -2.60
C LYS A 127 19.26 -9.19 -2.74
N GLY A 128 20.02 -9.59 -3.76
CA GLY A 128 20.31 -11.00 -4.04
C GLY A 128 19.25 -11.72 -4.90
N TYR A 129 18.15 -11.06 -5.29
CA TYR A 129 17.16 -11.65 -6.19
C TYR A 129 17.78 -12.20 -7.47
N PHE A 130 18.70 -11.46 -8.10
CA PHE A 130 19.40 -11.88 -9.32
C PHE A 130 20.65 -12.75 -9.07
N ARG A 131 21.02 -13.01 -7.81
CA ARG A 131 22.23 -13.80 -7.48
C ARG A 131 21.95 -15.30 -7.44
N ILE A 132 20.71 -15.69 -7.16
CA ILE A 132 20.29 -17.09 -7.05
C ILE A 132 19.50 -17.45 -8.31
N SER A 133 19.96 -18.48 -9.04
CA SER A 133 19.18 -19.05 -10.15
C SER A 133 17.82 -19.52 -9.64
N PHE A 134 16.76 -19.32 -10.43
CA PHE A 134 15.42 -19.80 -10.07
C PHE A 134 15.38 -21.31 -9.75
N ALA A 135 16.26 -22.10 -10.37
CA ALA A 135 16.40 -23.53 -10.11
C ALA A 135 16.88 -23.88 -8.69
N HIS A 136 17.57 -22.96 -8.00
CA HIS A 136 18.14 -23.19 -6.67
C HIS A 136 17.40 -22.45 -5.55
N ARG A 137 16.20 -21.92 -5.81
CA ARG A 137 15.39 -21.28 -4.77
C ARG A 137 14.67 -22.36 -3.94
N PRO A 138 14.96 -22.51 -2.64
CA PRO A 138 14.22 -23.45 -1.81
C PRO A 138 12.78 -22.96 -1.62
N VAL A 139 11.79 -23.75 -2.06
CA VAL A 139 10.38 -23.47 -1.78
C VAL A 139 10.12 -23.84 -0.33
N ARG A 140 10.08 -22.83 0.57
CA ARG A 140 9.62 -23.05 1.94
C ARG A 140 8.10 -23.10 1.93
N TRP A 141 7.53 -24.26 2.21
CA TRP A 141 6.11 -24.37 2.51
C TRP A 141 5.93 -24.00 3.99
N THR A 142 5.57 -22.75 4.27
CA THR A 142 5.12 -22.36 5.61
C THR A 142 3.67 -22.77 5.75
N ARG A 143 3.40 -23.83 6.52
CA ARG A 143 2.05 -24.20 6.93
C ARG A 143 1.51 -23.05 7.79
N ILE A 144 0.55 -22.29 7.27
CA ILE A 144 -0.20 -21.30 8.04
C ILE A 144 -1.13 -22.09 8.93
N VAL A 145 -0.84 -22.14 10.23
CA VAL A 145 -1.72 -22.77 11.21
C VAL A 145 -2.89 -21.80 11.42
N GLY A 146 -4.03 -22.08 10.79
CA GLY A 146 -5.28 -21.37 11.08
C GLY A 146 -5.73 -21.74 12.49
N GLY A 147 -5.78 -20.75 13.39
CA GLY A 147 -6.34 -20.92 14.72
C GLY A 147 -7.85 -21.15 14.63
N ALA A 148 -8.31 -22.18 15.33
CA ALA A 148 -9.71 -22.51 15.56
C ALA A 148 -10.27 -21.72 16.75
#